data_AF-A0A9E2TQW8-F1
#
_entry.id   AF-A0A9E2TQW8-F1
#
_cell.length_a   1.000
_cell.length_b   1.000
_cell.length_c   1.000
_cell.angle_alpha   90.00
_cell.angle_beta   90.00
_cell.angle_gamma   90.00
#
_symmetry.space_group_name_H-M   'P 1'
#
loop_
_entity.id
_entity.type
_entity.pdbx_description
1 polymer ?
#
loop_
_entity_poly.entity_id
_entity_poly.type
_entity_poly.pdbx_seq_one_letter_code
_entity_poly.pdbx_strand_id
1 'polypeptide(L)'
;MTHEELEEAVPLYAIGALERPERQALEAHLLSGCTACHASLKEYQTVASLLPFGLTPVAPPENLKAKILHAPSSIPGVVEAEPAPARSSLEPGEWMNHLFPPIAPAHSWPFRVAMGFATVLLLAGGSYLGWLYYTQTTQRSGELQQLQASVQQEASRVASLQSDLQRREHTVAALKSELDQRAGEVAELRDQLIRREAELDDMRSQLAQRDSSMARLARQNEEFAGMIKNPSSRVVSLTGSEAAKSAGALLLFDPASKKAWLYAFNLPALPSGKVYQLWAIDDKPVSAGVFGLDAGQKGRMLIKQLPDFARMKKFAVTVEPDGGLPQPTGAIYLVGQT
;
A
#
# COMPACT_ATOMS: atom_id res chain seq x y z
N MET A 1 -28.89 -24.48 19.17
CA MET A 1 -27.71 -23.80 18.61
C MET A 1 -27.88 -23.73 17.11
N THR A 2 -27.58 -22.59 16.51
CA THR A 2 -27.59 -22.42 15.06
C THR A 2 -26.33 -23.09 14.46
N HIS A 3 -26.31 -23.30 13.14
CA HIS A 3 -25.10 -23.81 12.46
C HIS A 3 -23.90 -22.88 12.68
N GLU A 4 -24.13 -21.56 12.63
CA GLU A 4 -23.10 -20.53 12.79
C GLU A 4 -22.47 -20.56 14.20
N GLU A 5 -23.29 -20.68 15.25
CA GLU A 5 -22.81 -20.85 16.63
C GLU A 5 -21.96 -22.13 16.81
N LEU A 6 -22.30 -23.20 16.09
CA LEU A 6 -21.56 -24.46 16.14
C LEU A 6 -20.26 -24.39 15.35
N GLU A 7 -20.24 -23.65 14.24
CA GLU A 7 -19.03 -23.40 13.44
C GLU A 7 -17.99 -22.59 14.23
N GLU A 8 -18.44 -21.56 14.97
CA GLU A 8 -17.59 -20.78 15.86
C GLU A 8 -17.00 -21.59 17.02
N ALA A 9 -17.66 -22.68 17.43
CA ALA A 9 -17.19 -23.57 18.49
C ALA A 9 -16.11 -24.57 18.03
N VAL A 10 -15.93 -24.77 16.72
CA VAL A 10 -15.00 -25.75 16.14
C VAL A 10 -13.53 -25.56 16.59
N PRO A 11 -12.95 -24.35 16.64
CA PRO A 11 -11.57 -24.16 17.09
C PRO A 11 -11.37 -24.59 18.54
N LEU A 12 -12.34 -24.27 19.42
CA LEU A 12 -12.31 -24.64 20.83
C LEU A 12 -12.45 -26.15 21.02
N TYR A 13 -13.28 -26.80 20.20
CA TYR A 13 -13.38 -28.25 20.16
C TYR A 13 -12.06 -28.91 19.71
N ALA A 14 -11.39 -28.36 18.70
CA ALA A 14 -10.13 -28.92 18.17
C ALA A 14 -9.00 -28.97 19.22
N ILE A 15 -8.96 -28.01 20.15
CA ILE A 15 -7.99 -27.98 21.25
C ILE A 15 -8.51 -28.61 22.56
N GLY A 16 -9.74 -29.15 22.55
CA GLY A 16 -10.36 -29.79 23.72
C GLY A 16 -10.83 -28.81 24.81
N ALA A 17 -11.00 -27.53 24.50
CA ALA A 17 -11.37 -26.46 25.44
C ALA A 17 -12.89 -26.23 25.58
N LEU A 18 -13.72 -26.96 24.83
CA LEU A 18 -15.17 -26.77 24.82
C LEU A 18 -15.85 -27.43 26.04
N GLU A 19 -16.87 -26.78 26.60
CA GLU A 19 -17.63 -27.31 27.75
C GLU A 19 -18.47 -28.54 27.34
N ARG A 20 -18.82 -29.40 28.31
CA ARG A 20 -19.56 -30.64 28.05
C ARG A 20 -20.86 -30.47 27.24
N PRO A 21 -21.77 -29.50 27.54
CA PRO A 21 -23.02 -29.38 26.79
C PRO A 21 -22.80 -28.91 25.35
N GLU A 22 -21.89 -27.96 25.13
CA GLU A 22 -21.55 -27.44 23.80
C GLU A 22 -20.84 -28.49 22.95
N ARG A 23 -19.95 -29.28 23.57
CA ARG A 23 -19.29 -30.41 22.93
C ARG A 23 -20.27 -31.45 22.41
N GLN A 24 -21.27 -31.82 23.23
CA GLN A 24 -22.29 -32.77 22.81
C GLN A 24 -23.14 -32.23 21.65
N ALA A 25 -23.45 -30.94 21.65
CA ALA A 25 -24.20 -30.30 20.57
C ALA A 25 -23.40 -30.31 19.25
N LEU A 26 -22.10 -30.02 19.31
CA LEU A 26 -21.21 -30.06 18.14
C LEU A 26 -20.98 -31.50 17.64
N GLU A 27 -20.77 -32.47 18.54
CA GLU A 27 -20.63 -33.89 18.17
C GLU A 27 -21.89 -34.42 17.48
N ALA A 28 -23.08 -34.08 17.99
CA ALA A 28 -24.34 -34.43 17.35
C ALA A 28 -24.48 -33.80 15.94
N HIS A 29 -24.01 -32.56 15.79
CA HIS A 29 -24.02 -31.87 14.50
C HIS A 29 -23.02 -32.51 13.50
N LEU A 30 -21.83 -32.89 13.95
CA LEU A 30 -20.87 -33.61 13.12
C LEU A 30 -21.40 -35.00 12.70
N LEU A 31 -22.12 -35.69 13.59
CA LEU A 31 -22.78 -36.96 13.29
C LEU A 31 -23.92 -36.83 12.27
N SER A 32 -24.57 -35.65 12.18
CA SER A 32 -25.54 -35.38 11.11
C SER A 32 -24.91 -35.24 9.71
N GLY A 33 -23.58 -35.20 9.61
CA GLY A 33 -22.86 -35.20 8.33
C GLY A 33 -22.61 -33.80 7.74
N CYS A 34 -22.56 -32.75 8.55
CA CYS A 34 -22.29 -31.39 8.06
C CYS A 34 -20.87 -31.26 7.50
N THR A 35 -20.74 -31.13 6.18
CA THR A 35 -19.44 -31.10 5.49
C THR A 35 -18.61 -29.87 5.84
N ALA A 36 -19.24 -28.71 6.05
CA ALA A 36 -18.55 -27.48 6.43
C ALA A 36 -17.85 -27.62 7.79
N CYS A 37 -18.58 -28.07 8.82
CA CYS A 37 -18.01 -28.28 10.15
C CYS A 37 -16.93 -29.39 10.17
N HIS A 38 -17.07 -30.45 9.37
CA HIS A 38 -16.02 -31.48 9.21
C HIS A 38 -14.75 -30.92 8.56
N ALA A 39 -14.89 -30.06 7.55
CA ALA A 39 -13.76 -29.41 6.90
C ALA A 39 -13.03 -28.46 7.85
N SER A 40 -13.76 -27.55 8.50
CA SER A 40 -13.21 -26.62 9.49
C SER A 40 -12.52 -27.37 10.64
N LEU A 41 -13.13 -28.45 11.14
CA LEU A 41 -12.54 -29.26 12.20
C LEU A 41 -11.18 -29.84 11.80
N LYS A 42 -11.05 -30.37 10.58
CA LYS A 42 -9.80 -30.93 10.07
C LYS A 42 -8.70 -29.87 9.98
N GLU A 43 -9.04 -28.66 9.52
CA GLU A 43 -8.11 -27.54 9.45
C GLU A 43 -7.60 -27.14 10.84
N TYR A 44 -8.51 -26.94 11.80
CA TYR A 44 -8.13 -26.56 13.15
C TYR A 44 -7.39 -27.68 13.89
N GLN A 45 -7.71 -28.96 13.66
CA GLN A 45 -6.95 -30.10 14.21
C GLN A 45 -5.51 -30.13 13.67
N THR A 46 -5.32 -29.76 12.39
CA THR A 46 -3.98 -29.66 11.80
C THR A 46 -3.16 -28.59 12.52
N VAL A 47 -3.74 -27.40 12.75
CA VAL A 47 -3.08 -26.33 13.50
C VAL A 47 -2.84 -26.72 14.96
N ALA A 48 -3.83 -27.32 15.63
CA ALA A 48 -3.72 -27.77 17.01
C ALA A 48 -2.59 -28.80 17.21
N SER A 49 -2.33 -29.65 16.20
CA SER A 49 -1.22 -30.62 16.24
C SER A 49 0.17 -29.97 16.28
N LEU A 50 0.29 -28.71 15.86
CA LEU A 50 1.55 -27.96 15.88
C LEU A 50 1.81 -27.25 17.22
N LEU A 51 0.76 -26.98 18.00
CA LEU A 51 0.87 -26.26 19.28
C LEU A 51 1.88 -26.89 20.26
N PRO A 52 1.95 -28.24 20.43
CA PRO A 52 2.91 -28.85 21.35
C PRO A 52 4.38 -28.52 21.04
N PHE A 53 4.72 -28.25 19.77
CA PHE A 53 6.09 -27.92 19.37
C PHE A 53 6.52 -26.49 19.74
N GLY A 54 5.57 -25.63 20.11
CA GLY A 54 5.85 -24.29 20.64
C GLY A 54 6.05 -24.25 22.16
N LEU A 55 5.81 -25.37 22.85
CA LEU A 55 5.96 -25.46 24.31
C LEU A 55 7.41 -25.77 24.71
N THR A 56 7.81 -25.30 25.88
CA THR A 56 9.10 -25.67 26.47
C THR A 56 9.07 -27.13 26.90
N PRO A 57 9.98 -28.00 26.40
CA PRO A 57 10.00 -29.41 26.79
C PRO A 57 10.32 -29.56 28.27
N VAL A 58 9.45 -30.24 29.01
CA VAL A 58 9.70 -30.63 30.41
C VAL A 58 10.21 -32.07 30.42
N ALA A 59 11.34 -32.30 31.09
CA ALA A 59 11.91 -33.64 31.20
C ALA A 59 10.94 -34.56 31.97
N PRO A 60 10.52 -35.70 31.40
CA PRO A 60 9.65 -36.64 32.11
C PRO A 60 10.43 -37.38 33.21
N PRO A 61 9.75 -37.88 34.27
CA PRO A 61 10.36 -38.75 35.27
C PRO A 61 11.03 -39.98 34.64
N GLU A 62 12.21 -40.35 35.13
CA GLU A 62 13.05 -41.41 34.52
C GLU A 62 12.36 -42.78 34.44
N ASN A 63 11.39 -43.05 35.32
CA ASN A 63 10.63 -44.30 35.33
C ASN A 63 9.41 -44.32 34.39
N LEU A 64 9.05 -43.20 33.77
CA LEU A 64 7.81 -43.06 33.00
C LEU A 64 7.87 -43.85 31.68
N LYS A 65 9.02 -43.83 31.01
CA LYS A 65 9.28 -44.63 29.80
C LYS A 65 9.17 -46.14 30.09
N ALA A 66 9.79 -46.60 31.19
CA ALA A 66 9.71 -48.00 31.59
C ALA A 66 8.27 -48.40 31.94
N LYS A 67 7.52 -47.54 32.65
CA LYS A 67 6.09 -47.78 32.96
C LYS A 67 5.23 -47.89 31.70
N ILE A 68 5.46 -47.07 30.68
CA ILE A 68 4.71 -47.15 29.41
C ILE A 68 5.09 -48.41 28.62
N LEU A 69 6.38 -48.76 28.56
CA LEU A 69 6.84 -49.95 27.83
C LEU A 69 6.45 -51.27 28.51
N HIS A 70 6.27 -51.26 29.83
CA HIS A 70 5.77 -52.40 30.61
C HIS A 70 4.26 -52.35 30.85
N ALA A 71 3.57 -51.29 30.43
CA ALA A 71 2.12 -51.28 30.45
C ALA A 71 1.64 -52.30 29.42
N PRO A 72 0.89 -53.34 29.82
CA PRO A 72 0.24 -54.20 28.85
C PRO A 72 -0.65 -53.30 27.98
N SER A 73 -0.61 -53.51 26.67
CA SER A 73 -1.56 -52.92 25.72
C SER A 73 -2.96 -53.42 26.10
N SER A 74 -3.59 -52.80 27.08
CA SER A 74 -4.97 -53.08 27.44
C SER A 74 -5.85 -52.45 26.38
N ILE A 75 -6.05 -53.18 25.28
CA ILE A 75 -7.29 -53.09 24.53
C ILE A 75 -8.36 -53.61 25.51
N PRO A 76 -9.33 -52.80 25.95
CA PRO A 76 -10.45 -53.32 26.73
C PRO A 76 -11.24 -54.26 25.79
N GLY A 77 -11.06 -55.56 25.97
CA GLY A 77 -11.92 -56.58 25.37
C GLY A 77 -11.27 -57.48 24.32
N VAL A 78 -10.25 -58.26 24.69
CA VAL A 78 -10.12 -59.67 24.25
C VAL A 78 -9.47 -60.42 25.40
N VAL A 79 -10.17 -61.42 25.95
CA VAL A 79 -9.59 -62.39 26.89
C VAL A 79 -8.78 -63.36 26.06
N GLU A 80 -7.46 -63.36 26.23
CA GLU A 80 -6.56 -64.31 25.56
C GLU A 80 -6.02 -65.32 26.57
N ALA A 81 -6.22 -66.59 26.23
CA ALA A 81 -5.92 -67.76 27.04
C ALA A 81 -4.41 -68.09 27.06
N GLU A 82 -3.94 -68.64 28.17
CA GLU A 82 -2.59 -69.17 28.36
C GLU A 82 -2.17 -70.21 27.29
N PRO A 83 -0.91 -70.21 26.83
CA PRO A 83 -0.36 -71.31 26.05
C PRO A 83 0.19 -72.41 26.97
N ALA A 84 -0.34 -73.63 26.81
CA ALA A 84 0.21 -74.85 27.40
C ALA A 84 1.25 -75.51 26.45
N PRO A 85 2.20 -76.30 26.96
CA PRO A 85 3.44 -76.64 26.26
C PRO A 85 3.27 -77.75 25.19
N ALA A 86 4.19 -77.71 24.22
CA ALA A 86 4.35 -78.67 23.14
C ALA A 86 4.43 -80.13 23.63
N ARG A 87 3.66 -81.01 22.98
CA ARG A 87 3.83 -82.46 23.07
C ARG A 87 4.21 -83.06 21.72
N SER A 88 5.07 -84.06 21.85
CA SER A 88 5.75 -84.93 20.90
C SER A 88 4.94 -85.44 19.70
N SER A 89 5.65 -85.49 18.57
CA SER A 89 5.46 -86.34 17.40
C SER A 89 4.70 -87.64 17.68
N LEU A 90 3.57 -87.81 17.00
CA LEU A 90 2.93 -89.11 16.81
C LEU A 90 3.47 -89.71 15.51
N GLU A 91 4.30 -90.74 15.63
CA GLU A 91 4.55 -91.66 14.51
C GLU A 91 3.28 -92.48 14.23
N PRO A 92 2.90 -92.72 12.96
CA PRO A 92 1.74 -93.55 12.65
C PRO A 92 2.02 -95.03 12.98
N GLY A 93 1.23 -95.60 13.90
CA GLY A 93 1.31 -97.01 14.27
C GLY A 93 0.90 -98.00 13.17
N GLU A 94 1.24 -99.28 13.38
CA GLU A 94 1.07 -100.43 12.47
C GLU A 94 -0.33 -100.68 11.91
N TRP A 95 -1.32 -99.87 12.29
CA TRP A 95 -2.68 -99.99 11.81
C TRP A 95 -2.88 -99.57 10.34
N MET A 96 -1.92 -98.84 9.77
CA MET A 96 -1.93 -98.47 8.36
C MET A 96 -1.63 -99.65 7.40
N ASN A 97 -1.10 -100.77 7.89
CA ASN A 97 -0.74 -101.93 7.05
C ASN A 97 -1.95 -102.80 6.66
N HIS A 98 -3.15 -102.52 7.17
CA HIS A 98 -4.37 -103.27 6.83
C HIS A 98 -5.22 -102.58 5.78
N LEU A 99 -4.95 -101.30 5.51
CA LEU A 99 -5.70 -100.50 4.54
C LEU A 99 -5.14 -100.61 3.11
N PHE A 100 -3.97 -101.23 2.94
CA PHE A 100 -3.34 -101.48 1.64
C PHE A 100 -2.78 -102.91 1.56
N PRO A 101 -3.53 -103.89 1.02
CA PRO A 101 -2.98 -105.23 0.79
C PRO A 101 -1.84 -105.19 -0.23
N PRO A 102 -0.79 -106.04 -0.11
CA PRO A 102 0.26 -106.13 -1.12
C PRO A 102 -0.33 -106.60 -2.45
N ILE A 103 -0.09 -105.82 -3.51
CA ILE A 103 -0.55 -106.11 -4.87
C ILE A 103 0.19 -107.35 -5.39
N ALA A 104 -0.53 -108.46 -5.62
CA ALA A 104 -0.03 -109.61 -6.36
C ALA A 104 -0.15 -109.35 -7.88
N PRO A 105 0.88 -109.65 -8.69
CA PRO A 105 0.82 -109.43 -10.13
C PRO A 105 -0.02 -110.52 -10.81
N ALA A 106 -1.28 -110.23 -11.12
CA ALA A 106 -2.08 -111.01 -12.05
C ALA A 106 -1.89 -110.46 -13.47
N HIS A 107 -1.03 -111.12 -14.25
CA HIS A 107 -0.76 -110.76 -15.63
C HIS A 107 -1.89 -111.28 -16.53
N SER A 108 -2.90 -110.45 -16.81
CA SER A 108 -3.89 -110.70 -17.86
C SER A 108 -3.96 -109.52 -18.84
N TRP A 109 -4.06 -109.83 -20.12
CA TRP A 109 -3.85 -108.93 -21.26
C TRP A 109 -4.78 -107.68 -21.38
N PRO A 110 -6.01 -107.59 -20.81
CA PRO A 110 -6.85 -106.40 -21.00
C PRO A 110 -6.45 -105.19 -20.15
N PHE A 111 -5.58 -105.34 -19.14
CA PHE A 111 -5.13 -104.21 -18.32
C PHE A 111 -4.22 -103.22 -19.07
N ARG A 112 -3.47 -103.68 -20.08
CA ARG A 112 -2.56 -102.82 -20.86
C ARG A 112 -3.32 -101.82 -21.74
N VAL A 113 -4.51 -102.18 -22.22
CA VAL A 113 -5.36 -101.30 -23.03
C VAL A 113 -6.06 -100.27 -22.14
N ALA A 114 -6.60 -100.68 -20.99
CA ALA A 114 -7.22 -99.78 -20.02
C ALA A 114 -6.22 -98.76 -19.43
N MET A 115 -4.98 -99.19 -19.15
CA MET A 115 -3.92 -98.29 -18.69
C MET A 115 -3.48 -97.30 -19.79
N GLY A 116 -3.51 -97.71 -21.06
CA GLY A 116 -3.28 -96.83 -22.21
C GLY A 116 -4.36 -95.76 -22.37
N PHE A 117 -5.64 -96.09 -22.18
CA PHE A 117 -6.71 -95.08 -22.19
C PHE A 117 -6.65 -94.15 -20.97
N ALA A 118 -6.28 -94.65 -19.79
CA ALA A 118 -6.14 -93.84 -18.58
C ALA A 118 -4.98 -92.83 -18.68
N THR A 119 -3.84 -93.21 -19.27
CA THR A 119 -2.73 -92.28 -19.52
C THR A 119 -3.08 -91.24 -20.57
N VAL A 120 -3.80 -91.63 -21.63
CA VAL A 120 -4.31 -90.69 -22.64
C VAL A 120 -5.32 -89.71 -22.03
N LEU A 121 -6.23 -90.14 -21.15
CA LEU A 121 -7.16 -89.26 -20.44
C LEU A 121 -6.46 -88.31 -19.46
N LEU A 122 -5.41 -88.76 -18.76
CA LEU A 122 -4.62 -87.90 -17.88
C LEU A 122 -3.79 -86.88 -18.66
N LEU A 123 -3.22 -87.25 -19.81
CA LEU A 123 -2.51 -86.33 -20.69
C LEU A 123 -3.46 -85.32 -21.34
N ALA A 124 -4.62 -85.77 -21.82
CA ALA A 124 -5.67 -84.91 -22.36
C ALA A 124 -6.27 -83.97 -21.29
N GLY A 125 -6.55 -84.48 -20.08
CA GLY A 125 -7.04 -83.68 -18.97
C GLY A 125 -5.99 -82.69 -18.45
N GLY A 126 -4.73 -83.10 -18.34
CA GLY A 126 -3.62 -82.23 -17.92
C GLY A 126 -3.30 -81.13 -18.94
N SER A 127 -3.35 -81.45 -20.24
CA SER A 127 -3.21 -80.45 -21.31
C SER A 127 -4.41 -79.51 -21.36
N TYR A 128 -5.63 -79.98 -21.13
CA TYR A 128 -6.82 -79.14 -21.05
C TYR A 128 -6.81 -78.21 -19.82
N LEU A 129 -6.43 -78.71 -18.64
CA LEU A 129 -6.24 -77.90 -17.43
C LEU A 129 -5.08 -76.93 -17.57
N GLY A 130 -3.98 -77.34 -18.21
CA GLY A 130 -2.85 -76.49 -18.57
C GLY A 130 -3.26 -75.38 -19.55
N TRP A 131 -4.11 -75.69 -20.53
CA TRP A 131 -4.67 -74.72 -21.46
C TRP A 131 -5.63 -73.74 -20.77
N LEU A 132 -6.51 -74.21 -19.88
CA LEU A 132 -7.37 -73.36 -19.05
C LEU A 132 -6.57 -72.46 -18.11
N TYR A 133 -5.51 -72.98 -17.49
CA TYR A 133 -4.61 -72.20 -16.64
C TYR A 133 -3.80 -71.19 -17.46
N TYR A 134 -3.33 -71.59 -18.64
CA TYR A 134 -2.62 -70.72 -19.57
C TYR A 134 -3.50 -69.58 -20.06
N THR A 135 -4.75 -69.85 -20.47
CA THR A 135 -5.67 -68.79 -20.90
C THR A 135 -6.04 -67.86 -19.74
N GLN A 136 -6.30 -68.40 -18.55
CA GLN A 136 -6.61 -67.58 -17.36
C GLN A 136 -5.43 -66.69 -16.93
N THR A 137 -4.19 -67.20 -17.00
CA THR A 137 -3.00 -66.41 -16.71
C THR A 137 -2.75 -65.32 -17.75
N THR A 138 -2.99 -65.59 -19.04
CA THR A 138 -2.92 -64.57 -20.09
C THR A 138 -3.94 -63.44 -19.88
N GLN A 139 -5.15 -63.77 -19.41
CA GLN A 139 -6.18 -62.78 -19.11
C GLN A 139 -5.81 -61.91 -17.91
N ARG A 140 -5.34 -62.51 -16.80
CA ARG A 140 -4.83 -61.74 -15.64
C ARG A 140 -3.64 -60.84 -16.00
N SER A 141 -2.74 -61.29 -16.88
CA SER A 141 -1.62 -60.44 -17.33
C SER A 141 -2.10 -59.22 -18.12
N GLY A 142 -3.19 -59.36 -18.90
CA GLY A 142 -3.83 -58.24 -19.59
C GLY A 142 -4.50 -57.25 -18.62
N GLU A 143 -5.22 -57.75 -17.61
CA GLU A 143 -5.83 -56.92 -16.55
C GLU A 143 -4.77 -56.11 -15.78
N LEU A 144 -3.64 -56.74 -15.41
CA LEU A 144 -2.54 -56.06 -14.74
C LEU A 144 -1.91 -54.99 -15.64
N GLN A 145 -1.71 -55.26 -16.92
CA GLN A 145 -1.22 -54.25 -17.88
C GLN A 145 -2.19 -53.07 -18.00
N GLN A 146 -3.50 -53.34 -18.04
CA GLN A 146 -4.53 -52.29 -18.11
C GLN A 146 -4.59 -51.46 -16.82
N LEU A 147 -4.51 -52.08 -15.64
CA LEU A 147 -4.42 -51.37 -14.37
C LEU A 147 -3.16 -50.52 -14.29
N GLN A 148 -2.03 -51.05 -14.75
CA GLN A 148 -0.78 -50.31 -14.75
C GLN A 148 -0.83 -49.10 -15.70
N ALA A 149 -1.49 -49.25 -16.87
CA ALA A 149 -1.74 -48.15 -17.78
C ALA A 149 -2.66 -47.08 -17.18
N SER A 150 -3.73 -47.46 -16.46
CA SER A 150 -4.63 -46.49 -15.81
C SER A 150 -3.95 -45.75 -14.67
N VAL A 151 -3.11 -46.42 -13.86
CA VAL A 151 -2.29 -45.78 -12.83
C VAL A 151 -1.28 -44.81 -13.44
N GLN A 152 -0.63 -45.18 -14.55
CA GLN A 152 0.27 -44.28 -15.29
C GLN A 152 -0.48 -43.05 -15.84
N GLN A 153 -1.69 -43.24 -16.36
CA GLN A 153 -2.54 -42.16 -16.83
C GLN A 153 -2.90 -41.20 -15.70
N GLU A 154 -3.39 -41.70 -14.56
CA GLU A 154 -3.70 -40.86 -13.40
C GLU A 154 -2.45 -40.16 -12.84
N ALA A 155 -1.30 -40.83 -12.80
CA ALA A 155 -0.04 -40.21 -12.42
C ALA A 155 0.33 -39.03 -13.34
N SER A 156 0.17 -39.18 -14.67
CA SER A 156 0.39 -38.09 -15.61
C SER A 156 -0.61 -36.94 -15.44
N ARG A 157 -1.86 -37.26 -15.11
CA ARG A 157 -2.92 -36.28 -14.86
C ARG A 157 -2.63 -35.45 -13.61
N VAL A 158 -2.18 -36.10 -12.53
CA VAL A 158 -1.73 -35.41 -11.31
C VAL A 158 -0.52 -34.52 -11.61
N ALA A 159 0.46 -35.00 -12.38
CA ALA A 159 1.60 -34.20 -12.78
C ALA A 159 1.18 -32.97 -13.61
N SER A 160 0.23 -33.11 -14.55
CA SER A 160 -0.28 -31.97 -15.31
C SER A 160 -1.03 -30.96 -14.43
N LEU A 161 -1.86 -31.43 -13.49
CA LEU A 161 -2.59 -30.56 -12.57
C LEU A 161 -1.64 -29.81 -11.64
N GLN A 162 -0.57 -30.47 -11.17
CA GLN A 162 0.49 -29.80 -10.40
C GLN A 162 1.18 -28.72 -11.22
N SER A 163 1.50 -28.99 -12.49
CA SER A 163 2.11 -27.99 -13.37
C SER A 163 1.17 -26.80 -13.64
N ASP A 164 -0.13 -27.05 -13.78
CA ASP A 164 -1.15 -26.01 -13.95
C ASP A 164 -1.32 -25.16 -12.67
N LEU A 165 -1.31 -25.79 -11.49
CA LEU A 165 -1.34 -25.09 -10.21
C LEU A 165 -0.12 -24.19 -10.04
N GLN A 166 1.09 -24.70 -10.31
CA GLN A 166 2.31 -23.89 -10.27
C GLN A 166 2.24 -22.73 -11.26
N ARG A 167 1.72 -22.96 -12.47
CA ARG A 167 1.54 -21.90 -13.46
C ARG A 167 0.55 -20.84 -12.97
N ARG A 168 -0.56 -21.25 -12.34
CA ARG A 168 -1.53 -20.34 -11.74
C ARG A 168 -0.92 -19.54 -10.59
N GLU A 169 -0.18 -20.17 -9.70
CA GLU A 169 0.55 -19.49 -8.61
C GLU A 169 1.50 -18.42 -9.14
N HIS A 170 2.27 -18.75 -10.18
CA HIS A 170 3.13 -17.77 -10.85
C HIS A 170 2.34 -16.62 -11.48
N THR A 171 1.20 -16.90 -12.12
CA THR A 171 0.36 -15.81 -12.68
C THR A 171 -0.25 -14.92 -11.60
N VAL A 172 -0.67 -15.49 -10.46
CA VAL A 172 -1.19 -14.71 -9.33
C VAL A 172 -0.08 -13.85 -8.73
N ALA A 173 1.12 -14.40 -8.57
CA ALA A 173 2.28 -13.64 -8.11
C ALA A 173 2.64 -12.50 -9.07
N ALA A 174 2.61 -12.74 -10.38
CA ALA A 174 2.87 -11.72 -11.40
C ALA A 174 1.79 -10.62 -11.39
N LEU A 175 0.50 -10.99 -11.36
CA LEU A 175 -0.60 -10.03 -11.29
C LEU A 175 -0.58 -9.21 -10.01
N LYS A 176 -0.21 -9.82 -8.87
CA LYS A 176 -0.03 -9.10 -7.62
C LYS A 176 1.08 -8.07 -7.72
N SER A 177 2.23 -8.46 -8.28
CA SER A 177 3.34 -7.53 -8.53
C SER A 177 2.94 -6.38 -9.46
N GLU A 178 2.14 -6.64 -10.51
CA GLU A 178 1.62 -5.59 -11.40
C GLU A 178 0.65 -4.66 -10.67
N LEU A 179 -0.23 -5.21 -9.82
CA LEU A 179 -1.16 -4.41 -9.01
C LEU A 179 -0.39 -3.51 -8.02
N ASP A 180 0.63 -4.04 -7.35
CA ASP A 180 1.48 -3.28 -6.44
C ASP A 180 2.25 -2.18 -7.18
N GLN A 181 2.77 -2.46 -8.38
CA GLN A 181 3.41 -1.46 -9.23
C GLN A 181 2.43 -0.35 -9.63
N ARG A 182 1.25 -0.70 -10.13
CA ARG A 182 0.22 0.29 -10.53
C ARG A 182 -0.27 1.10 -9.34
N ALA A 183 -0.40 0.50 -8.17
CA ALA A 183 -0.74 1.22 -6.95
C ALA A 183 0.32 2.27 -6.60
N GLY A 184 1.60 1.94 -6.76
CA GLY A 184 2.72 2.88 -6.65
C GLY A 184 2.66 4.02 -7.67
N GLU A 185 2.41 3.69 -8.95
CA GLU A 185 2.27 4.69 -10.02
C GLU A 185 1.09 5.65 -9.76
N VAL A 186 -0.05 5.14 -9.29
CA VAL A 186 -1.22 5.96 -8.93
C VAL A 186 -0.93 6.87 -7.74
N ALA A 187 -0.20 6.37 -6.73
CA ALA A 187 0.21 7.20 -5.60
C ALA A 187 1.14 8.35 -6.03
N GLU A 188 2.13 8.07 -6.89
CA GLU A 188 3.03 9.10 -7.41
C GLU A 188 2.28 10.12 -8.29
N LEU A 189 1.38 9.67 -9.17
CA LEU A 189 0.57 10.57 -9.99
C LEU A 189 -0.35 11.46 -9.13
N ARG A 190 -0.89 10.92 -8.04
CA ARG A 190 -1.70 11.68 -7.09
C ARG A 190 -0.87 12.78 -6.41
N ASP A 191 0.35 12.46 -5.98
CA ASP A 191 1.24 13.45 -5.38
C ASP A 191 1.67 14.53 -6.39
N GLN A 192 1.89 14.13 -7.66
CA GLN A 192 2.16 15.08 -8.74
C GLN A 192 0.99 16.02 -9.01
N LEU A 193 -0.25 15.52 -8.99
CA LEU A 193 -1.46 16.36 -9.12
C LEU A 193 -1.55 17.38 -7.99
N ILE A 194 -1.37 16.96 -6.74
CA ILE A 194 -1.39 17.87 -5.58
C ILE A 194 -0.32 18.96 -5.72
N ARG A 195 0.90 18.59 -6.13
CA ARG A 195 1.99 19.57 -6.38
C ARG A 195 1.63 20.56 -7.49
N ARG A 196 1.03 20.09 -8.59
CA ARG A 196 0.61 20.95 -9.71
C ARG A 196 -0.55 21.87 -9.35
N GLU A 197 -1.51 21.40 -8.57
CA GLU A 197 -2.61 22.23 -8.07
C GLU A 197 -2.07 23.36 -7.18
N ALA A 198 -1.15 23.05 -6.27
CA ALA A 198 -0.50 24.05 -5.43
C ALA A 198 0.31 25.08 -6.26
N GLU A 199 1.02 24.64 -7.29
CA GLU A 199 1.75 25.52 -8.21
C GLU A 199 0.79 26.46 -8.98
N LEU A 200 -0.34 25.93 -9.46
CA LEU A 200 -1.35 26.74 -10.15
C LEU A 200 -1.99 27.79 -9.25
N ASP A 201 -2.27 27.46 -7.99
CA ASP A 201 -2.84 28.40 -7.03
C ASP A 201 -1.84 29.49 -6.64
N ASP A 202 -0.56 29.15 -6.48
CA ASP A 202 0.50 30.14 -6.28
C ASP A 202 0.60 31.09 -7.49
N MET A 203 0.67 30.55 -8.72
CA MET A 203 0.74 31.38 -9.94
C MET A 203 -0.48 32.29 -10.09
N ARG A 204 -1.69 31.81 -9.77
CA ARG A 204 -2.91 32.63 -9.77
C ARG A 204 -2.82 33.77 -8.76
N SER A 205 -2.30 33.50 -7.57
CA SER A 205 -2.11 34.54 -6.54
C SER A 205 -1.12 35.60 -7.01
N GLN A 206 -0.03 35.20 -7.66
CA GLN A 206 0.97 36.12 -8.22
C GLN A 206 0.37 36.99 -9.33
N LEU A 207 -0.42 36.41 -10.24
CA LEU A 207 -1.11 37.16 -11.28
C LEU A 207 -2.09 38.18 -10.69
N ALA A 208 -2.91 37.78 -9.72
CA ALA A 208 -3.82 38.69 -9.04
C ALA A 208 -3.07 39.84 -8.33
N GLN A 209 -1.92 39.55 -7.72
CA GLN A 209 -1.08 40.57 -7.10
C GLN A 209 -0.48 41.53 -8.13
N ARG A 210 0.02 41.01 -9.26
CA ARG A 210 0.53 41.83 -10.37
C ARG A 210 -0.55 42.72 -10.97
N ASP A 211 -1.74 42.19 -11.21
CA ASP A 211 -2.88 42.94 -11.74
C ASP A 211 -3.30 44.06 -10.77
N SER A 212 -3.37 43.77 -9.48
CA SER A 212 -3.67 44.78 -8.46
C SER A 212 -2.61 45.89 -8.39
N SER A 213 -1.34 45.56 -8.68
CA SER A 213 -0.23 46.50 -8.70
C SER A 213 -0.27 47.37 -9.94
N MET A 214 -0.53 46.76 -11.11
CA MET A 214 -0.75 47.46 -12.37
C MET A 214 -1.95 48.40 -12.30
N ALA A 215 -3.08 47.95 -11.73
CA ALA A 215 -4.26 48.78 -11.54
C ALA A 215 -4.03 49.94 -10.55
N ARG A 216 -3.14 49.77 -9.56
CA ARG A 216 -2.71 50.87 -8.68
C ARG A 216 -1.87 51.90 -9.42
N LEU A 217 -0.87 51.46 -10.18
CA LEU A 217 -0.01 52.33 -10.99
C LEU A 217 -0.82 53.07 -12.07
N ALA A 218 -1.74 52.38 -12.75
CA ALA A 218 -2.61 52.97 -13.75
C ALA A 218 -3.48 54.09 -13.14
N ARG A 219 -4.13 53.84 -11.99
CA ARG A 219 -4.91 54.87 -11.28
C ARG A 219 -4.07 56.08 -10.86
N GLN A 220 -2.84 55.86 -10.38
CA GLN A 220 -1.93 56.95 -10.02
C GLN A 220 -1.54 57.79 -11.26
N ASN A 221 -1.25 57.13 -12.38
CA ASN A 221 -0.93 57.81 -13.64
C ASN A 221 -2.13 58.58 -14.20
N GLU A 222 -3.35 58.03 -14.11
CA GLU A 222 -4.58 58.72 -14.51
C GLU A 222 -4.87 59.94 -13.64
N GLU A 223 -4.70 59.86 -12.31
CA GLU A 223 -4.86 61.01 -11.41
C GLU A 223 -3.88 62.13 -11.75
N PHE A 224 -2.62 61.78 -12.03
CA PHE A 224 -1.61 62.74 -12.47
C PHE A 224 -1.93 63.36 -13.85
N ALA A 225 -2.31 62.54 -14.83
CA ALA A 225 -2.68 63.00 -16.17
C ALA A 225 -3.94 63.89 -16.13
N GLY A 226 -4.90 63.60 -15.25
CA GLY A 226 -6.10 64.40 -15.04
C GLY A 226 -5.78 65.81 -14.54
N MET A 227 -4.80 65.97 -13.64
CA MET A 227 -4.38 67.29 -13.18
C MET A 227 -3.72 68.12 -14.28
N ILE A 228 -2.90 67.51 -15.16
CA ILE A 228 -2.30 68.22 -16.29
C ILE A 228 -3.37 68.70 -17.29
N LYS A 229 -4.42 67.90 -17.50
CA LYS A 229 -5.50 68.23 -18.44
C LYS A 229 -6.47 69.29 -17.91
N ASN A 230 -6.52 69.53 -16.60
CA ASN A 230 -7.40 70.53 -16.01
C ASN A 230 -6.85 71.95 -16.29
N PRO A 231 -7.59 72.81 -17.03
CA PRO A 231 -7.14 74.17 -17.35
C PRO A 231 -6.95 75.07 -16.11
N SER A 232 -7.56 74.71 -14.97
CA SER A 232 -7.46 75.48 -13.72
C SER A 232 -6.24 75.10 -12.87
N SER A 233 -5.49 74.08 -13.28
CA SER A 233 -4.28 73.65 -12.57
C SER A 233 -3.19 74.71 -12.64
N ARG A 234 -2.55 74.99 -11.51
CA ARG A 234 -1.41 75.90 -11.41
C ARG A 234 -0.11 75.11 -11.36
N VAL A 235 0.90 75.58 -12.06
CA VAL A 235 2.23 74.95 -12.08
C VAL A 235 3.25 75.92 -11.51
N VAL A 236 4.00 75.49 -10.49
CA VAL A 236 5.14 76.23 -9.95
C VAL A 236 6.40 75.44 -10.23
N SER A 237 7.37 76.08 -10.88
CA SER A 237 8.69 75.51 -11.11
C SER A 237 9.61 75.85 -9.94
N LEU A 238 10.28 74.84 -9.39
CA LEU A 238 11.35 74.99 -8.43
C LEU A 238 12.67 74.69 -9.13
N THR A 239 13.64 75.57 -8.97
CA THR A 239 14.97 75.45 -9.55
C THR A 239 15.99 75.01 -8.50
N GLY A 240 17.01 74.30 -8.97
CA GLY A 240 18.17 73.90 -8.20
C GLY A 240 18.91 75.07 -7.56
N SER A 241 19.30 74.92 -6.30
CA SER A 241 20.25 75.80 -5.63
C SER A 241 21.69 75.44 -5.99
N GLU A 242 22.67 76.15 -5.41
CA GLU A 242 24.10 75.79 -5.53
C GLU A 242 24.40 74.34 -5.08
N ALA A 243 23.63 73.82 -4.11
CA ALA A 243 23.77 72.44 -3.64
C ALA A 243 23.27 71.39 -4.64
N ALA A 244 22.47 71.78 -5.63
CA ALA A 244 21.83 70.87 -6.59
C ALA A 244 21.54 71.56 -7.95
N LYS A 245 22.58 72.08 -8.60
CA LYS A 245 22.47 72.94 -9.80
C LYS A 245 21.68 72.37 -10.97
N SER A 246 21.73 71.05 -11.17
CA SER A 246 21.03 70.35 -12.24
C SER A 246 19.64 69.84 -11.83
N ALA A 247 19.26 70.02 -10.56
CA ALA A 247 18.00 69.57 -10.02
C ALA A 247 16.87 70.55 -10.34
N GLY A 248 15.66 70.02 -10.44
CA GLY A 248 14.46 70.81 -10.58
C GLY A 248 13.25 70.08 -10.02
N ALA A 249 12.18 70.81 -9.75
CA ALA A 249 10.89 70.21 -9.50
C ALA A 249 9.74 71.03 -10.10
N LEU A 250 8.66 70.34 -10.42
CA LEU A 250 7.38 70.95 -10.78
C LEU A 250 6.38 70.62 -9.69
N LEU A 251 5.72 71.65 -9.15
CA LEU A 251 4.59 71.52 -8.25
C LEU A 251 3.32 71.85 -9.04
N LEU A 252 2.48 70.84 -9.25
CA LEU A 252 1.18 70.96 -9.93
C LEU A 252 0.09 71.00 -8.86
N PHE A 253 -0.65 72.10 -8.79
CA PHE A 253 -1.74 72.29 -7.82
C PHE A 253 -3.09 72.36 -8.52
N ASP A 254 -4.06 71.61 -8.00
CA ASP A 254 -5.46 71.70 -8.42
C ASP A 254 -6.27 72.50 -7.40
N PRO A 255 -6.73 73.72 -7.73
CA PRO A 255 -7.54 74.55 -6.83
C PRO A 255 -8.87 73.91 -6.43
N ALA A 256 -9.44 73.04 -7.26
CA ALA A 256 -10.75 72.43 -6.98
C ALA A 256 -10.65 71.37 -5.88
N SER A 257 -9.68 70.45 -5.99
CA SER A 257 -9.45 69.40 -4.98
C SER A 257 -8.51 69.81 -3.84
N LYS A 258 -7.82 70.95 -3.96
CA LYS A 258 -6.74 71.42 -3.06
C LYS A 258 -5.59 70.42 -2.91
N LYS A 259 -5.45 69.50 -3.85
CA LYS A 259 -4.33 68.55 -3.94
C LYS A 259 -3.18 69.17 -4.73
N ALA A 260 -1.96 68.74 -4.42
CA ALA A 260 -0.80 69.07 -5.23
C ALA A 260 0.05 67.82 -5.51
N TRP A 261 0.69 67.79 -6.68
CA TRP A 261 1.71 66.81 -7.04
C TRP A 261 3.06 67.50 -7.17
N LEU A 262 4.06 66.98 -6.47
CA LEU A 262 5.46 67.33 -6.69
C LEU A 262 6.10 66.29 -7.61
N TYR A 263 6.74 66.75 -8.67
CA TYR A 263 7.62 65.96 -9.54
C TYR A 263 9.01 66.57 -9.51
N ALA A 264 9.96 65.94 -8.83
CA ALA A 264 11.36 66.35 -8.74
C ALA A 264 12.26 65.45 -9.59
N PHE A 265 13.31 66.00 -10.17
CA PHE A 265 14.26 65.28 -11.03
C PHE A 265 15.68 65.81 -10.84
N ASN A 266 16.67 64.95 -11.14
CA ASN A 266 18.10 65.22 -10.99
C ASN A 266 18.52 65.62 -9.56
N LEU A 267 17.76 65.17 -8.55
CA LEU A 267 18.14 65.39 -7.16
C LEU A 267 19.29 64.43 -6.77
N PRO A 268 20.30 64.89 -6.04
CA PRO A 268 21.39 64.03 -5.55
C PRO A 268 20.88 62.87 -4.68
N ALA A 269 21.61 61.74 -4.69
CA ALA A 269 21.28 60.61 -3.81
C ALA A 269 21.39 61.03 -2.34
N LEU A 270 20.39 60.64 -1.55
CA LEU A 270 20.33 60.93 -0.11
C LEU A 270 21.26 59.98 0.67
N PRO A 271 22.01 60.48 1.67
CA PRO A 271 22.66 59.63 2.66
C PRO A 271 21.63 58.79 3.44
N SER A 272 22.06 57.65 3.98
CA SER A 272 21.20 56.80 4.81
C SER A 272 20.60 57.58 5.99
N GLY A 273 19.29 57.38 6.24
CA GLY A 273 18.56 58.06 7.33
C GLY A 273 18.17 59.51 7.04
N LYS A 274 18.23 59.96 5.78
CA LYS A 274 17.77 61.30 5.36
C LYS A 274 16.66 61.23 4.33
N VAL A 275 15.81 62.24 4.30
CA VAL A 275 14.69 62.41 3.37
C VAL A 275 14.70 63.82 2.79
N TYR A 276 14.06 64.01 1.63
CA TYR A 276 13.73 65.34 1.16
C TYR A 276 12.42 65.80 1.79
N GLN A 277 12.34 67.07 2.17
CA GLN A 277 11.13 67.67 2.72
C GLN A 277 10.77 68.92 1.94
N LEU A 278 9.50 68.99 1.50
CA LEU A 278 8.94 70.17 0.85
C LEU A 278 8.33 71.11 1.89
N TRP A 279 8.63 72.39 1.73
CA TRP A 279 8.12 73.48 2.56
C TRP A 279 7.28 74.42 1.72
N ALA A 280 6.09 74.75 2.23
CA ALA A 280 5.27 75.85 1.77
C ALA A 280 5.49 77.04 2.68
N ILE A 281 5.83 78.20 2.13
CA ILE A 281 6.30 79.36 2.90
C ILE A 281 5.42 80.56 2.55
N ASP A 282 4.71 81.07 3.55
CA ASP A 282 4.11 82.41 3.55
C ASP A 282 5.03 83.40 4.28
N ASP A 283 4.87 83.55 5.59
CA ASP A 283 5.75 84.19 6.54
C ASP A 283 6.50 83.14 7.38
N LYS A 284 5.92 81.95 7.61
CA LYS A 284 6.59 80.82 8.31
C LYS A 284 6.58 79.56 7.44
N PRO A 285 7.66 78.76 7.44
CA PRO A 285 7.70 77.52 6.69
C PRO A 285 6.77 76.47 7.34
N VAL A 286 5.89 75.90 6.53
CA VAL A 286 5.01 74.78 6.90
C VAL A 286 5.41 73.56 6.09
N SER A 287 5.53 72.41 6.77
CA SER A 287 5.82 71.14 6.10
C SER A 287 4.66 70.77 5.17
N ALA A 288 4.97 70.65 3.88
CA ALA A 288 4.04 70.19 2.85
C ALA A 288 4.15 68.68 2.58
N GLY A 289 5.20 68.03 3.09
CA GLY A 289 5.39 66.58 3.02
C GLY A 289 6.86 66.17 2.87
N VAL A 290 7.15 64.91 3.18
CA VAL A 290 8.46 64.27 3.00
C VAL A 290 8.42 63.27 1.85
N PHE A 291 9.50 63.16 1.09
CA PHE A 291 9.61 62.25 -0.05
C PHE A 291 11.03 61.70 -0.22
N GLY A 292 11.10 60.51 -0.81
CA GLY A 292 12.34 59.86 -1.24
C GLY A 292 12.53 59.95 -2.75
N LEU A 293 13.67 59.44 -3.22
CA LEU A 293 13.95 59.29 -4.65
C LEU A 293 13.67 57.85 -5.09
N ASP A 294 13.06 57.70 -6.25
CA ASP A 294 12.99 56.46 -7.01
C ASP A 294 14.41 56.09 -7.54
N ALA A 295 14.58 54.86 -8.03
CA ALA A 295 15.85 54.30 -8.51
C ALA A 295 16.59 55.08 -9.63
N GLY A 296 16.08 56.24 -10.08
CA GLY A 296 16.63 57.07 -11.16
C GLY A 296 16.70 58.58 -10.88
N GLN A 297 17.03 59.00 -9.65
CA GLN A 297 17.15 60.42 -9.23
C GLN A 297 15.88 61.27 -9.42
N LYS A 298 14.71 60.63 -9.44
CA LYS A 298 13.41 61.28 -9.56
C LYS A 298 12.64 61.10 -8.27
N GLY A 299 11.91 62.10 -7.82
CA GLY A 299 11.03 62.01 -6.66
C GLY A 299 9.62 62.40 -7.06
N ARG A 300 8.61 61.66 -6.59
CA ARG A 300 7.20 62.02 -6.79
C ARG A 300 6.46 61.97 -5.47
N MET A 301 5.63 62.98 -5.21
CA MET A 301 4.86 63.06 -3.98
C MET A 301 3.47 63.65 -4.25
N LEU A 302 2.43 62.92 -3.83
CA LEU A 302 1.07 63.45 -3.74
C LEU A 302 0.89 64.14 -2.38
N ILE A 303 0.56 65.41 -2.42
CA ILE A 303 0.20 66.23 -1.27
C ILE A 303 -1.32 66.24 -1.20
N LYS A 304 -1.87 65.46 -0.27
CA LYS A 304 -3.33 65.24 -0.13
C LYS A 304 -4.10 66.52 0.15
N GLN A 305 -3.48 67.45 0.87
CA GLN A 305 -4.05 68.73 1.20
C GLN A 305 -2.92 69.73 1.41
N LEU A 306 -2.86 70.74 0.54
CA LEU A 306 -1.95 71.85 0.73
C LEU A 306 -2.69 73.00 1.43
N PRO A 307 -2.09 73.65 2.45
CA PRO A 307 -2.59 74.92 2.99
C PRO A 307 -2.77 75.94 1.86
N ASP A 308 -3.72 76.89 2.03
CA ASP A 308 -4.18 77.86 1.03
C ASP A 308 -3.09 78.27 0.02
N PHE A 309 -3.03 77.55 -1.12
CA PHE A 309 -1.95 77.69 -2.11
C PHE A 309 -1.83 79.13 -2.59
N ALA A 310 -2.95 79.86 -2.64
CA ALA A 310 -3.00 81.26 -3.05
C ALA A 310 -2.30 82.23 -2.07
N ARG A 311 -2.07 81.82 -0.80
CA ARG A 311 -1.35 82.61 0.20
C ARG A 311 0.14 82.32 0.25
N MET A 312 0.55 81.15 -0.23
CA MET A 312 1.95 80.75 -0.24
C MET A 312 2.71 81.65 -1.21
N LYS A 313 3.87 82.15 -0.77
CA LYS A 313 4.73 83.04 -1.58
C LYS A 313 5.89 82.27 -2.18
N LYS A 314 6.38 81.24 -1.47
CA LYS A 314 7.57 80.47 -1.83
C LYS A 314 7.42 79.00 -1.48
N PHE A 315 8.13 78.17 -2.23
CA PHE A 315 8.32 76.76 -1.95
C PHE A 315 9.80 76.44 -1.89
N ALA A 316 10.20 75.56 -0.98
CA ALA A 316 11.57 75.11 -0.85
C ALA A 316 11.64 73.62 -0.56
N VAL A 317 12.70 72.94 -1.02
CA VAL A 317 13.01 71.57 -0.66
C VAL A 317 14.33 71.53 0.10
N THR A 318 14.33 70.91 1.28
CA THR A 318 15.54 70.69 2.09
C THR A 318 15.80 69.19 2.29
N VAL A 319 17.01 68.85 2.72
CA VAL A 319 17.36 67.50 3.18
C VAL A 319 17.26 67.44 4.71
N GLU A 320 16.35 66.64 5.23
CA GLU A 320 16.07 66.52 6.66
C GLU A 320 16.29 65.07 7.15
N PRO A 321 16.38 64.82 8.47
CA PRO A 321 16.39 63.47 9.02
C PRO A 321 15.12 62.69 8.69
N ASP A 322 15.21 61.36 8.71
CA ASP A 322 14.07 60.47 8.49
C ASP A 322 12.87 60.82 9.39
N GLY A 323 11.67 60.77 8.81
CA GLY A 323 10.43 61.28 9.45
C GLY A 323 10.16 62.78 9.29
N GLY A 324 11.15 63.57 8.85
CA GLY A 324 11.04 65.02 8.66
C GLY A 324 11.00 65.83 9.96
N LEU A 325 10.99 67.15 9.83
CA LEU A 325 11.01 68.08 10.96
C LEU A 325 9.83 69.08 10.89
N PRO A 326 9.49 69.74 12.03
CA PRO A 326 8.48 70.79 12.05
C PRO A 326 8.98 72.12 11.48
N GLN A 327 10.29 72.31 11.36
CA GLN A 327 10.94 73.49 10.78
C GLN A 327 12.15 73.07 9.93
N PRO A 328 12.49 73.82 8.86
CA PRO A 328 13.62 73.49 8.00
C PRO A 328 14.94 73.68 8.75
N THR A 329 15.79 72.65 8.74
CA THR A 329 17.14 72.68 9.34
C THR A 329 18.24 72.36 8.33
N GLY A 330 17.90 71.62 7.28
CA GLY A 330 18.80 71.21 6.23
C GLY A 330 19.13 72.29 5.22
N ALA A 331 20.14 72.01 4.39
CA ALA A 331 20.45 72.84 3.22
C ALA A 331 19.27 72.83 2.24
N ILE A 332 19.02 73.97 1.59
CA ILE A 332 18.00 74.13 0.55
C ILE A 332 18.56 73.62 -0.77
N TYR A 333 17.85 72.66 -1.38
CA TYR A 333 18.22 72.03 -2.66
C TYR A 333 17.40 72.58 -3.82
N LEU A 334 16.13 72.90 -3.58
CA LEU A 334 15.24 73.48 -4.59
C LEU A 334 14.52 74.68 -3.99
N VAL A 335 14.26 75.71 -4.81
CA VAL A 335 13.46 76.86 -4.43
C VAL A 335 12.60 77.33 -5.61
N GLY A 336 11.37 77.74 -5.35
CA GLY A 336 10.46 78.30 -6.34
C GLY A 336 9.55 79.34 -5.72
N GLN A 337 9.00 80.23 -6.54
CA GLN A 337 8.05 81.26 -6.13
C GLN A 337 6.78 81.12 -6.97
N THR A 338 5.63 81.35 -6.34
CA THR A 338 4.29 81.33 -6.95
C THR A 338 3.96 82.63 -7.65
#